data_AF-A0A531KJC2-F1
#
_entry.id   AF-A0A531KJC2-F1
#
_cell.length_a   1.000
_cell.length_b   1.000
_cell.length_c   1.000
_cell.angle_alpha   90.00
_cell.angle_beta   90.00
_cell.angle_gamma   90.00
#
_symmetry.space_group_name_H-M   'P 1'
#
loop_
_entity.id
_entity.type
_entity.pdbx_description
1 polymer ?
#
loop_
_entity_poly.entity_id
_entity_poly.type
_entity_poly.pdbx_seq_one_letter_code
_entity_poly.pdbx_strand_id
1 'polypeptide(L)'
;MFKFLTPKSIKPPFARYSHGIEVPPGKRLVLCSGQVAITVDDQIPQDAGAQAELCFQNIAAILGDAGLGLSDIVRINAYVTDRVFLKPYMDVRDRLFTS
;
A
#
# COMPACT_ATOMS: atom_id res chain seq x y z
N MET A 1 -13.89 6.75 -17.59
CA MET A 1 -13.44 5.35 -17.74
C MET A 1 -12.41 5.05 -16.68
N PHE A 2 -12.47 3.90 -16.00
CA PHE A 2 -11.51 3.54 -14.96
C PHE A 2 -10.09 3.39 -15.53
N LYS A 3 -9.08 3.84 -14.78
CA LYS A 3 -7.66 3.56 -15.06
C LYS A 3 -7.14 2.58 -14.02
N PHE A 4 -6.60 1.45 -14.48
CA PHE A 4 -6.00 0.43 -13.63
C PHE A 4 -4.53 0.77 -13.36
N LEU A 5 -4.09 0.64 -12.12
CA LEU A 5 -2.73 0.93 -11.67
C LEU A 5 -1.99 -0.40 -11.49
N THR A 6 -0.84 -0.54 -12.14
CA THR A 6 -0.07 -1.79 -12.24
C THR A 6 1.43 -1.50 -12.19
N PRO A 7 1.95 -1.04 -11.05
CA PRO A 7 3.35 -0.68 -10.94
C PRO A 7 4.23 -1.93 -11.12
N LYS A 8 5.28 -1.82 -11.94
CA LYS A 8 6.20 -2.94 -12.23
C LYS A 8 7.22 -3.20 -11.12
N SER A 9 7.34 -2.28 -10.17
CA SER A 9 8.31 -2.33 -9.07
C SER A 9 7.87 -3.18 -7.89
N ILE A 10 6.65 -3.71 -7.91
CA ILE A 10 6.09 -4.54 -6.84
C ILE A 10 5.63 -5.88 -7.38
N LYS A 11 5.47 -6.86 -6.49
CA LYS A 11 5.02 -8.19 -6.88
C LYS A 11 3.62 -8.12 -7.53
N PRO A 12 3.40 -8.80 -8.67
CA PRO A 12 2.07 -8.88 -9.28
C PRO A 12 1.00 -9.45 -8.35
N PRO A 13 -0.29 -9.17 -8.60
CA PRO A 13 -1.39 -9.71 -7.81
C PRO A 13 -1.39 -11.25 -7.81
N PHE A 14 -1.55 -11.86 -6.63
CA PHE A 14 -1.64 -13.32 -6.47
C PHE A 14 -2.91 -13.93 -7.09
N ALA A 15 -3.89 -13.11 -7.46
CA ALA A 15 -5.18 -13.53 -7.95
C ALA A 15 -5.74 -12.49 -8.95
N ARG A 16 -6.98 -12.70 -9.39
CA ARG A 16 -7.64 -11.86 -10.41
C ARG A 16 -8.16 -10.54 -9.81
N TYR A 17 -7.26 -9.62 -9.49
CA TYR A 17 -7.55 -8.25 -9.06
C TYR A 17 -6.47 -7.27 -9.54
N SER A 18 -6.71 -5.96 -9.40
CA SER A 18 -5.74 -4.90 -9.75
C SER A 18 -5.12 -4.28 -8.50
N HIS A 19 -3.87 -3.83 -8.57
CA HIS A 19 -3.22 -3.16 -7.44
C HIS A 19 -3.96 -1.89 -7.01
N GLY A 20 -4.44 -1.12 -7.97
CA GLY A 20 -5.36 -0.04 -7.69
C GLY A 20 -6.18 0.38 -8.91
N ILE A 21 -7.20 1.18 -8.66
CA ILE A 21 -8.06 1.77 -9.69
C ILE A 21 -8.24 3.26 -9.40
N GLU A 22 -8.06 4.07 -10.44
CA GLU A 22 -8.42 5.49 -10.47
C GLU A 22 -9.82 5.67 -11.09
N VAL A 23 -10.69 6.38 -10.37
CA VAL A 23 -12.10 6.62 -10.70
C VAL A 23 -12.34 8.08 -11.15
N PRO A 24 -12.82 8.34 -12.40
CA PRO A 24 -13.18 9.69 -12.88
C PRO A 24 -14.71 9.89 -13.07
N PRO A 25 -15.24 11.12 -13.27
CA PRO A 25 -15.06 12.41 -12.59
C PRO A 25 -16.27 12.83 -11.70
N GLY A 26 -16.00 13.74 -10.76
CA GLY A 26 -16.89 14.27 -9.71
C GLY A 26 -16.09 14.57 -8.44
N LYS A 27 -15.20 13.64 -8.08
CA LYS A 27 -13.96 13.80 -7.29
C LYS A 27 -12.98 12.69 -7.71
N ARG A 28 -11.68 12.97 -7.71
CA ARG A 28 -10.63 11.98 -8.02
C ARG A 28 -10.43 11.05 -6.83
N LEU A 29 -10.67 9.77 -7.00
CA LEU A 29 -10.39 8.74 -5.99
C LEU A 29 -9.48 7.66 -6.59
N VAL A 30 -8.46 7.28 -5.83
CA VAL A 30 -7.63 6.11 -6.08
C VAL A 30 -7.87 5.12 -4.97
N LEU A 31 -8.29 3.91 -5.33
CA LEU A 31 -8.47 2.81 -4.40
C LEU A 31 -7.34 1.82 -4.60
N CYS A 32 -6.56 1.57 -3.54
CA CYS A 32 -5.54 0.52 -3.53
C CYS A 32 -6.15 -0.77 -2.95
N SER A 33 -5.84 -1.90 -3.58
CA SER A 33 -6.01 -3.21 -2.97
C SER A 33 -5.07 -3.36 -1.76
N GLY A 34 -5.40 -4.25 -0.83
CA GLY A 34 -4.56 -4.52 0.33
C GLY A 34 -3.14 -4.91 -0.09
N GLN A 35 -2.14 -4.23 0.47
CA GLN A 35 -0.74 -4.54 0.22
C GLN A 35 -0.19 -5.44 1.33
N VAL A 36 0.63 -6.40 0.92
CA VAL A 36 1.34 -7.34 1.80
C VAL A 36 2.84 -7.19 1.60
N ALA A 37 3.61 -7.57 2.62
CA ALA A 37 5.05 -7.42 2.67
C ALA A 37 5.79 -8.53 1.94
N ILE A 38 5.69 -8.53 0.61
CA ILE A 38 6.44 -9.46 -0.24
C ILE A 38 7.17 -8.69 -1.34
N THR A 39 8.44 -9.02 -1.54
CA THR A 39 9.23 -8.44 -2.61
C THR A 39 8.91 -9.10 -3.96
N VAL A 40 9.43 -8.52 -5.04
CA VAL A 40 9.37 -9.13 -6.38
C VAL A 40 10.06 -10.50 -6.44
N ASP A 41 11.06 -10.72 -5.57
CA ASP A 41 11.83 -11.96 -5.44
C ASP A 41 11.27 -12.92 -4.37
N ASP A 42 9.99 -12.78 -4.01
CA ASP A 42 9.29 -13.63 -3.05
C ASP A 42 9.90 -13.67 -1.64
N GLN A 43 10.59 -12.59 -1.24
CA GLN A 43 11.13 -12.45 0.10
C GLN A 43 10.15 -11.73 1.03
N ILE A 44 10.04 -12.21 2.26
CA ILE A 44 9.18 -11.66 3.31
C ILE A 44 10.06 -11.27 4.49
N PRO A 45 10.11 -9.99 4.90
CA PRO A 45 10.81 -9.58 6.11
C PRO A 45 10.26 -10.29 7.35
N GLN A 46 11.10 -10.65 8.31
CA GLN A 46 10.64 -11.30 9.55
C GLN A 46 10.02 -10.30 10.54
N ASP A 47 10.54 -9.07 10.59
CA ASP A 47 10.10 -8.03 11.52
C ASP A 47 8.81 -7.36 11.03
N ALA A 48 7.85 -7.16 11.93
CA ALA A 48 6.55 -6.58 11.60
C ALA A 48 6.65 -5.11 11.17
N GLY A 49 7.61 -4.35 11.70
CA GLY A 49 7.90 -2.99 11.25
C GLY A 49 8.48 -2.98 9.84
N ALA A 50 9.44 -3.86 9.55
CA ALA A 50 9.98 -4.02 8.19
C ALA A 50 8.91 -4.47 7.19
N GLN A 51 7.97 -5.33 7.62
CA GLN A 51 6.81 -5.68 6.81
C GLN A 51 5.90 -4.47 6.56
N ALA A 52 5.57 -3.69 7.60
CA ALA A 52 4.75 -2.49 7.46
C ALA A 52 5.39 -1.46 6.50
N GLU A 53 6.70 -1.25 6.60
CA GLU A 53 7.46 -0.37 5.72
C GLU A 53 7.32 -0.82 4.25
N LEU A 54 7.50 -2.11 3.98
CA LEU A 54 7.34 -2.66 2.64
C LEU A 54 5.90 -2.51 2.12
N CYS A 55 4.88 -2.71 2.98
CA CYS A 55 3.50 -2.45 2.60
C CYS A 55 3.28 -0.99 2.17
N PHE A 56 3.81 -0.02 2.91
CA PHE A 56 3.70 1.40 2.54
C PHE A 56 4.50 1.76 1.28
N GLN A 57 5.67 1.15 1.07
CA GLN A 57 6.42 1.30 -0.18
C GLN A 57 5.63 0.77 -1.38
N ASN A 58 4.96 -0.38 -1.22
CA ASN A 58 4.09 -0.93 -2.25
C ASN A 58 2.89 0.00 -2.53
N ILE A 59 2.27 0.56 -1.50
CA ILE A 59 1.20 1.56 -1.65
C ILE A 59 1.72 2.81 -2.39
N ALA A 60 2.90 3.31 -2.02
CA ALA A 60 3.51 4.48 -2.68
C ALA A 60 3.76 4.22 -4.17
N ALA A 61 4.22 3.02 -4.54
CA ALA A 61 4.40 2.64 -5.94
C ALA A 61 3.06 2.67 -6.72
N ILE A 62 1.97 2.18 -6.11
CA ILE A 62 0.64 2.19 -6.73
C ILE A 62 0.12 3.61 -6.91
N LEU A 63 0.27 4.46 -5.89
CA LEU A 63 -0.11 5.86 -5.95
C LEU A 63 0.72 6.62 -7.01
N GLY A 64 2.00 6.28 -7.14
CA GLY A 64 2.91 6.83 -8.14
C GLY A 64 2.43 6.65 -9.59
N ASP A 65 1.81 5.51 -9.94
CA ASP A 65 1.21 5.29 -11.26
C ASP A 65 0.04 6.26 -11.56
N ALA A 66 -0.54 6.86 -10.51
CA ALA A 66 -1.53 7.92 -10.58
C ALA A 66 -0.91 9.33 -10.34
N GLY A 67 0.40 9.46 -10.17
CA GLY A 67 1.03 10.74 -9.84
C GLY A 67 0.61 11.29 -8.48
N LEU A 68 0.31 10.40 -7.52
CA LEU A 68 0.00 10.71 -6.13
C LEU A 68 1.13 10.20 -5.21
N GLY A 69 1.18 10.73 -3.99
CA GLY A 69 2.08 10.28 -2.93
C GLY A 69 1.34 9.88 -1.65
N LEU A 70 2.10 9.47 -0.63
CA LEU A 70 1.52 9.11 0.68
C LEU A 70 0.75 10.28 1.32
N SER A 71 1.14 11.52 1.04
CA SER A 71 0.44 12.74 1.50
C SER A 71 -0.99 12.88 0.96
N ASP A 72 -1.35 12.16 -0.11
CA ASP A 72 -2.69 12.18 -0.70
C ASP A 72 -3.62 11.13 -0.09
N ILE A 73 -3.14 10.32 0.86
CA ILE A 73 -3.95 9.28 1.51
C ILE A 73 -4.91 9.92 2.51
N VAL A 74 -6.21 9.67 2.31
CA VAL A 74 -7.28 10.16 3.19
C VAL A 74 -7.79 9.10 4.17
N ARG A 75 -7.45 7.82 3.95
CA ARG A 75 -7.89 6.70 4.79
C ARG A 75 -6.93 5.52 4.68
N ILE A 76 -6.63 4.92 5.83
CA ILE A 76 -5.88 3.65 5.92
C ILE A 76 -6.76 2.62 6.62
N ASN A 77 -6.90 1.43 6.02
CA ASN A 77 -7.40 0.24 6.70
C ASN A 77 -6.21 -0.71 6.87
N ALA A 78 -5.80 -0.98 8.11
CA ALA A 78 -4.68 -1.86 8.40
C ALA A 78 -5.13 -3.10 9.17
N TYR A 79 -4.53 -4.24 8.82
CA TYR A 79 -4.80 -5.53 9.45
C TYR A 79 -3.46 -6.10 9.90
N VAL A 80 -3.37 -6.46 11.18
CA VAL A 80 -2.25 -7.19 11.76
C VAL A 80 -2.75 -8.54 12.25
N THR A 81 -1.91 -9.57 12.19
CA THR A 81 -2.28 -10.94 12.55
C THR A 81 -2.37 -11.16 14.06
N ASP A 82 -1.64 -10.37 14.84
CA ASP A 82 -1.66 -10.38 16.30
C ASP A 82 -1.52 -8.95 16.85
N ARG A 83 -2.06 -8.72 18.05
CA ARG A 83 -1.98 -7.45 18.76
C ARG A 83 -0.54 -7.01 19.03
N VAL A 84 0.40 -7.94 19.23
CA VAL A 84 1.82 -7.59 19.47
C VAL A 84 2.43 -6.83 18.30
N PHE A 85 1.91 -7.01 17.08
CA PHE A 85 2.39 -6.32 15.87
C PHE A 85 1.78 -4.94 15.67
N LEU A 86 0.79 -4.55 16.48
CA LEU A 86 0.16 -3.24 16.37
C LEU A 86 1.15 -2.10 16.61
N LYS A 87 2.00 -2.22 17.63
CA LYS A 87 2.98 -1.18 17.98
C LYS A 87 4.05 -0.99 16.88
N PRO A 88 4.73 -2.04 16.39
CA PRO A 88 5.65 -1.92 15.25
C PRO A 88 5.01 -1.29 14.00
N TYR A 89 3.77 -1.67 13.67
CA TYR A 89 3.03 -1.06 12.56
C TYR A 89 2.77 0.44 12.80
N MET A 90 2.29 0.81 13.99
CA MET A 90 2.01 2.21 14.32
C MET A 90 3.27 3.07 14.29
N ASP A 91 4.41 2.55 14.76
CA ASP A 91 5.68 3.30 14.73
C ASP A 91 6.12 3.65 13.30
N VAL A 92 5.90 2.73 12.35
CA VAL A 92 6.15 3.01 10.92
C VAL A 92 5.14 4.01 10.37
N ARG A 93 3.84 3.80 10.63
CA ARG A 93 2.79 4.71 10.17
C ARG A 93 3.02 6.14 10.68
N ASP A 94 3.25 6.30 11.98
CA ASP A 94 3.37 7.61 12.62
C ASP A 94 4.65 8.35 12.15
N ARG A 95 5.68 7.63 11.66
CA ARG A 95 6.82 8.23 10.97
C ARG A 95 6.49 8.71 9.55
N LEU A 96 5.62 8.00 8.84
CA LEU A 96 5.26 8.31 7.45
C LEU A 96 4.13 9.36 7.32
N PHE A 97 3.29 9.50 8.35
CA PHE A 97 2.16 10.43 8.39
C PHE A 97 2.29 11.32 9.63
N THR A 98 2.53 12.62 9.42
CA THR A 98 2.82 13.59 10.50
C THR A 98 1.61 14.43 10.94
N SER A 99 0.44 14.19 10.35
CA SER A 99 -0.80 14.93 10.61
C SER A 99 -1.84 14.07 11.34
#